data_AF-A0A7V2CJA7-F1
#
_entry.id   AF-A0A7V2CJA7-F1
#
_cell.length_a   1.000
_cell.length_b   1.000
_cell.length_c   1.000
_cell.angle_alpha   90.00
_cell.angle_beta   90.00
_cell.angle_gamma   90.00
#
_symmetry.space_group_name_H-M   'P 1'
#
loop_
_entity.id
_entity.type
_entity.pdbx_description
1 polymer ?
#
loop_
_entity_poly.entity_id
_entity_poly.type
_entity_poly.pdbx_seq_one_letter_code
_entity_poly.pdbx_strand_id
1 'polypeptide(L)' 'MHIEIIGEIEGIELVAVGRAIRDLQRLRRTYRPGRWRKLKGTATIRVSAGRIRLAEVHW' A
#
# COMPACT_ATOMS: atom_id res chain seq x y z
N MET A 1 0.44 -14.91 -0.88
CA MET A 1 1.85 -14.51 -1.12
C MET A 1 2.26 -13.60 0.02
N HIS A 2 3.28 -13.99 0.80
CA HIS A 2 3.80 -13.17 1.90
C HIS A 2 5.00 -12.35 1.39
N ILE A 3 4.97 -11.05 1.64
CA ILE A 3 6.08 -10.13 1.38
C ILE A 3 6.39 -9.38 2.67
N GLU A 4 7.66 -9.12 2.90
CA GLU A 4 8.14 -8.35 4.03
C GLU A 4 8.80 -7.08 3.48
N ILE A 5 8.42 -5.91 3.99
CA ILE A 5 9.08 -4.63 3.65
C ILE A 5 10.32 -4.51 4.54
N ILE A 6 11.49 -4.36 3.92
CA ILE A 6 12.77 -4.30 4.60
C ILE A 6 13.43 -2.99 4.21
N GLY A 7 13.16 -1.96 5.01
CA GLY A 7 13.63 -0.60 4.76
C GLY A 7 12.48 0.39 4.62
N GLU A 8 12.82 1.60 4.19
CA GLU A 8 11.86 2.68 3.99
C GLU A 8 11.08 2.53 2.68
N ILE A 9 9.90 3.17 2.63
CA ILE A 9 9.13 3.32 1.40
C ILE A 9 9.47 4.70 0.84
N GLU A 10 10.09 4.71 -0.32
CA GLU A 10 10.51 5.92 -1.02
C GLU A 10 9.51 6.31 -2.12
N GLY A 11 9.57 7.56 -2.58
CA GLY A 11 8.75 8.03 -3.70
C GLY A 11 7.24 7.93 -3.43
N ILE A 12 6.81 8.31 -2.21
CA ILE A 12 5.41 8.20 -1.81
C ILE A 12 4.55 9.15 -2.65
N GLU A 13 3.57 8.58 -3.35
CA GLU A 13 2.65 9.31 -4.23
C GLU A 13 1.19 9.01 -3.89
N LEU A 14 0.34 10.02 -4.07
CA LEU A 14 -1.11 9.89 -3.92
C LEU A 14 -1.73 9.35 -5.21
N VAL A 15 -2.30 8.15 -5.16
CA VAL A 15 -2.89 7.50 -6.34
C VAL A 15 -4.40 7.71 -6.41
N ALA A 16 -5.08 7.74 -5.26
CA ALA A 16 -6.52 7.96 -5.21
C ALA A 16 -6.97 8.59 -3.89
N VAL A 17 -8.09 9.30 -3.95
CA VAL A 17 -8.78 9.90 -2.79
C VAL A 17 -10.25 9.56 -2.81
N GLY A 18 -10.83 9.36 -1.62
CA GLY A 18 -12.27 9.19 -1.46
C GLY A 18 -12.85 8.13 -2.40
N ARG A 19 -13.85 8.54 -3.22
CA ARG A 19 -14.62 7.64 -4.11
C ARG A 19 -13.79 6.96 -5.21
N ALA A 20 -12.61 7.48 -5.52
CA ALA A 20 -11.70 6.84 -6.48
C ALA A 20 -11.01 5.57 -5.89
N ILE A 21 -11.09 5.36 -4.57
CA ILE A 21 -10.57 4.16 -3.92
C ILE A 21 -11.59 3.03 -4.13
N ARG A 22 -11.22 2.01 -4.91
CA ARG A 22 -12.10 0.86 -5.25
C ARG A 22 -12.70 0.18 -4.01
N ASP A 23 -11.92 0.06 -2.95
CA ASP A 23 -12.30 -0.61 -1.70
C ASP A 23 -12.87 0.34 -0.62
N LEU A 24 -13.23 1.58 -0.98
CA LEU A 24 -13.64 2.59 0.00
C LEU A 24 -14.77 2.11 0.92
N GLN A 25 -15.76 1.37 0.38
CA GLN A 25 -16.86 0.85 1.20
C GLN A 25 -16.38 -0.12 2.29
N ARG A 26 -15.46 -1.02 1.95
CA ARG A 26 -14.86 -1.96 2.91
C ARG A 26 -14.10 -1.19 3.99
N LEU A 27 -13.25 -0.24 3.59
CA LEU A 27 -12.48 0.59 4.53
C LEU A 27 -13.39 1.35 5.50
N ARG A 28 -14.48 1.95 5.00
CA ARG A 28 -15.45 2.66 5.85
C ARG A 28 -16.19 1.75 6.82
N ARG A 29 -16.48 0.50 6.45
CA ARG A 29 -17.15 -0.48 7.33
C ARG A 29 -16.21 -0.95 8.43
N THR A 30 -14.96 -1.26 8.10
CA THR A 30 -13.99 -1.80 9.06
C THR A 30 -13.40 -0.73 9.97
N TYR A 31 -13.08 0.44 9.41
CA TYR A 31 -12.28 1.47 10.09
C TYR A 31 -13.02 2.81 10.26
N ARG A 32 -14.34 2.83 10.02
CA ARG A 32 -15.20 4.02 10.07
C ARG A 32 -14.93 5.04 8.95
N PRO A 33 -15.83 6.02 8.76
CA PRO A 33 -15.61 7.11 7.81
C PRO A 33 -14.36 7.93 8.16
N GLY A 34 -13.63 8.38 7.13
CA GLY A 34 -12.40 9.16 7.29
C GLY A 34 -11.90 9.72 5.97
N ARG A 35 -10.82 10.49 6.02
CA ARG A 35 -10.13 11.05 4.84
C ARG A 35 -9.20 10.00 4.23
N TRP A 36 -9.81 9.00 3.60
CA TRP A 36 -9.10 7.89 2.97
C TRP A 36 -8.30 8.35 1.75
N ARG A 37 -7.05 7.90 1.70
CA ARG A 37 -6.08 8.12 0.63
C ARG A 37 -5.48 6.77 0.29
N LYS A 38 -5.37 6.45 -1.01
CA LYS A 38 -4.56 5.33 -1.48
C LYS A 38 -3.22 5.87 -1.91
N LEU A 39 -2.16 5.33 -1.33
CA LEU A 39 -0.80 5.72 -1.61
C LEU A 39 -0.10 4.61 -2.38
N LYS A 40 0.91 4.99 -3.14
CA LYS A 40 1.92 4.07 -3.65
C LYS A 40 3.30 4.60 -3.29
N GLY A 41 4.28 3.72 -3.33
CA GLY A 41 5.68 4.05 -3.19
C GLY A 41 6.52 2.85 -3.60
N THR A 42 7.83 3.04 -3.63
CA THR A 42 8.77 1.99 -3.96
C THR A 42 9.47 1.54 -2.69
N ALA A 43 9.53 0.22 -2.46
CA ALA A 43 10.12 -0.34 -1.27
C ALA A 43 10.98 -1.56 -1.59
N THR A 44 12.02 -1.76 -0.78
CA THR A 44 12.77 -3.01 -0.79
C THR A 44 11.98 -4.08 -0.06
N ILE A 45 11.67 -5.19 -0.73
CA ILE A 45 10.87 -6.28 -0.18
C ILE A 45 11.63 -7.61 -0.22
N ARG A 46 11.34 -8.48 0.75
CA ARG A 46 11.70 -9.90 0.72
C ARG A 46 10.47 -10.74 0.42
N VAL A 47 10.56 -11.54 -0.63
CA VAL A 47 9.53 -12.51 -0.99
C VAL A 47 9.74 -13.82 -0.24
N SER A 48 8.69 -14.63 -0.10
CA SER A 48 8.69 -15.94 0.58
C SER A 48 9.87 -16.90 0.29
N ALA A 49 10.57 -16.76 -0.84
CA ALA A 49 11.79 -17.51 -1.15
C ALA A 49 13.11 -16.84 -0.66
N GLY A 50 13.03 -15.86 0.24
CA GLY A 50 14.16 -15.10 0.78
C GLY A 50 14.78 -14.07 -0.17
N ARG A 51 14.35 -14.01 -1.43
CA ARG A 51 14.91 -13.08 -2.43
C ARG A 51 14.49 -11.65 -2.12
N ILE A 52 15.45 -10.74 -2.20
CA ILE A 52 15.25 -9.30 -2.01
C ILE A 52 15.05 -8.64 -3.38
N ARG A 53 14.05 -7.77 -3.49
CA ARG A 53 13.74 -7.02 -4.72
C ARG A 53 13.21 -5.64 -4.39
N LEU A 54 13.39 -4.70 -5.32
CA LEU A 54 12.69 -3.42 -5.32
C LEU A 54 11.31 -3.61 -5.96
N ALA A 55 10.25 -3.11 -5.32
CA ALA A 55 8.89 -3.24 -5.82
C ALA A 55 8.02 -2.01 -5.49
N GLU A 56 7.05 -1.72 -6.35
CA GLU A 56 5.99 -0.75 -6.05
C GLU A 56 4.99 -1.39 -5.08
N VAL A 57 4.74 -0.72 -3.95
CA VAL A 57 3.79 -1.14 -2.91
C VAL A 57 2.65 -0.14 -2.82
N HIS A 58 1.44 -0.65 -2.58
CA HIS A 58 0.21 0.15 -2.52
C HIS A 58 -0.47 -0.10 -1.17
N TRP A 59 -0.93 0.97 -0.51
CA TRP A 59 -1.68 0.88 0.74
C TRP A 59 -2.79 1.92 0.86
#